data_AF-A0A396LH30-F1
#
_entry.id   AF-A0A396LH30-F1
#
_cell.length_a   1.000
_cell.length_b   1.000
_cell.length_c   1.000
_cell.angle_alpha   90.00
_cell.angle_beta   90.00
_cell.angle_gamma   90.00
#
_symmetry.space_group_name_H-M   'P 1'
#
loop_
_entity.id
_entity.type
_entity.pdbx_description
1 polymer ?
#
loop_
_entity_poly.entity_id
_entity_poly.type
_entity_poly.pdbx_seq_one_letter_code
_entity_poly.pdbx_strand_id
1 'polypeptide(L)'
;MRDDLAMKKLVWYFREVRVPYRDSFHTDAEVKGIGEVPMTFIRAPYIETADEQVQVLAHVDDRIVAVQYGAQIGLSFHPELDADNRIHEKFLELIAD
;
A
#
# COMPACT_ATOMS: atom_id res chain seq x y z
N MET A 1 -19.52 18.63 3.41
CA MET A 1 -18.82 18.66 2.11
C MET A 1 -17.35 18.37 2.40
N ARG A 2 -17.02 17.12 2.79
CA ARG A 2 -15.67 16.70 3.17
C ARG A 2 -14.97 16.25 1.89
N ASP A 3 -14.11 17.14 1.39
CA ASP A 3 -13.04 16.95 0.43
C ASP A 3 -13.04 15.66 -0.42
N ASP A 4 -13.72 15.73 -1.58
CA ASP A 4 -13.49 14.90 -2.78
C ASP A 4 -12.04 15.01 -3.34
N LEU A 5 -11.17 15.73 -2.65
CA LEU A 5 -9.78 15.99 -3.00
C LEU A 5 -8.82 14.92 -2.46
N ALA A 6 -9.21 14.12 -1.46
CA ALA A 6 -8.33 13.10 -0.88
C ALA A 6 -8.08 11.93 -1.84
N MET A 7 -9.13 11.43 -2.51
CA MET A 7 -9.01 10.38 -3.55
C MET A 7 -8.24 10.85 -4.78
N LYS A 8 -8.36 12.15 -5.13
CA LYS A 8 -7.58 12.74 -6.23
C LYS A 8 -6.12 13.04 -5.86
N LYS A 9 -5.73 12.97 -4.59
CA LYS A 9 -4.35 13.27 -4.15
C LYS A 9 -3.44 12.03 -4.10
N LEU A 10 -3.97 10.82 -3.92
CA LEU A 10 -3.14 9.60 -4.00
C LEU A 10 -2.44 9.50 -5.36
N VAL A 11 -3.18 9.73 -6.45
CA VAL A 11 -2.64 9.69 -7.83
C VAL A 11 -1.53 10.73 -8.08
N TRP A 12 -1.47 11.82 -7.31
CA TRP A 12 -0.45 12.88 -7.48
C TRP A 12 0.77 12.75 -6.57
N TYR A 13 0.67 12.04 -5.44
CA TYR A 13 1.83 11.73 -4.58
C TYR A 13 2.64 10.51 -5.07
N PHE A 14 2.06 9.66 -5.92
CA PHE A 14 2.75 8.60 -6.64
C PHE A 14 3.05 9.11 -8.04
N ARG A 15 4.31 9.47 -8.28
CA ARG A 15 4.68 10.19 -9.50
C ARG A 15 4.50 9.35 -10.77
N GLU A 16 4.50 8.02 -10.64
CA GLU A 16 4.16 7.07 -11.71
C GLU A 16 3.69 5.72 -11.12
N VAL A 17 2.56 5.23 -11.63
CA VAL A 17 2.10 3.84 -11.47
C VAL A 17 2.42 3.11 -12.78
N ARG A 18 3.33 2.13 -12.74
CA ARG A 18 3.69 1.34 -13.93
C ARG A 18 2.86 0.06 -14.05
N VAL A 19 2.60 -0.31 -15.31
CA VAL A 19 1.87 -1.51 -15.75
C VAL A 19 2.54 -2.81 -15.26
N PRO A 20 1.76 -3.91 -15.11
CA PRO A 20 1.71 -4.68 -13.87
C PRO A 20 2.77 -5.77 -13.77
N TYR A 21 2.85 -6.42 -12.60
CA TYR A 21 3.21 -7.84 -12.59
C TYR A 21 2.29 -8.54 -13.60
N ARG A 22 2.88 -9.16 -14.64
CA ARG A 22 2.11 -9.74 -15.75
C ARG A 22 1.14 -10.83 -15.28
N ASP A 23 1.40 -11.43 -14.13
CA ASP A 23 0.62 -12.49 -13.51
C ASP A 23 0.25 -12.15 -12.06
N SER A 24 -0.86 -12.72 -11.60
CA SER A 24 -1.21 -12.72 -10.18
C SER A 24 -0.25 -13.63 -9.41
N PHE A 25 0.18 -13.20 -8.23
CA PHE A 25 1.09 -13.98 -7.39
C PHE A 25 0.83 -13.70 -5.92
N HIS A 26 1.44 -14.51 -5.07
CA HIS A 26 1.35 -14.42 -3.62
C HIS A 26 2.75 -14.53 -3.03
N THR A 27 3.05 -13.74 -2.01
CA THR A 27 4.30 -13.80 -1.25
C THR A 27 4.07 -13.33 0.18
N ASP A 28 4.91 -13.79 1.09
CA ASP A 28 5.06 -13.17 2.41
C ASP A 28 6.17 -12.11 2.33
N ALA A 29 5.97 -10.95 2.94
CA ALA A 29 7.00 -9.91 3.02
C ALA A 29 6.81 -9.00 4.22
N GLU A 30 7.89 -8.34 4.63
CA GLU A 30 7.92 -7.42 5.77
C GLU A 30 7.17 -6.12 5.48
N VAL A 31 6.25 -5.74 6.38
CA VAL A 31 5.62 -4.42 6.41
C VAL A 31 6.08 -3.66 7.65
N LYS A 32 6.68 -2.49 7.44
CA LYS A 32 7.20 -1.64 8.50
C LYS A 32 6.11 -1.30 9.53
N GLY A 33 6.37 -1.65 10.78
CA GLY A 33 5.45 -1.41 11.90
C GLY A 33 4.38 -2.49 12.10
N ILE A 34 4.41 -3.57 11.30
CA ILE A 34 3.50 -4.73 11.42
C ILE A 34 4.28 -6.05 11.51
N GLY A 35 5.36 -6.19 10.74
CA GLY A 35 6.09 -7.44 10.57
C GLY A 35 5.79 -8.10 9.22
N GLU A 36 6.23 -9.35 9.06
CA GLU A 36 5.97 -10.18 7.89
C GLU A 36 4.47 -10.53 7.79
N VAL A 37 3.88 -10.29 6.61
CA VAL A 37 2.47 -10.54 6.30
C VAL A 37 2.31 -11.19 4.92
N PRO A 38 1.24 -11.98 4.71
CA PRO A 38 0.88 -12.46 3.38
C PRO A 38 0.41 -11.31 2.48
N MET A 39 0.78 -11.38 1.21
CA MET A 39 0.45 -10.38 0.19
C MET A 39 -0.06 -11.04 -1.09
N THR A 40 -1.36 -10.95 -1.33
CA THR A 40 -1.99 -11.43 -2.57
C THR A 40 -2.10 -10.33 -3.63
N PHE A 41 -1.39 -10.47 -4.75
CA PHE A 41 -1.38 -9.53 -5.87
C PHE A 41 -2.22 -10.05 -7.04
N ILE A 42 -3.17 -9.26 -7.54
CA ILE A 42 -4.01 -9.63 -8.69
C ILE A 42 -3.86 -8.56 -9.77
N ARG A 43 -3.04 -8.86 -10.79
CA ARG A 43 -2.70 -7.92 -11.88
C ARG A 43 -2.31 -6.53 -11.34
N ALA A 44 -1.56 -6.55 -10.26
CA ALA A 44 -1.32 -5.38 -9.45
C ALA A 44 -0.35 -4.39 -10.12
N PRO A 45 -0.62 -3.09 -10.03
CA PRO A 45 0.39 -2.07 -10.27
C PRO A 45 1.45 -2.08 -9.16
N TYR A 46 2.59 -1.45 -9.41
CA TYR A 46 3.54 -1.06 -8.37
C TYR A 46 3.78 0.45 -8.38
N ILE A 47 4.24 0.98 -7.25
CA ILE A 47 4.59 2.39 -7.08
C ILE A 47 6.03 2.58 -7.55
N GLU A 48 6.26 3.47 -8.52
CA GLU A 48 7.61 3.72 -9.04
C GLU A 48 8.43 4.63 -8.13
N THR A 49 7.81 5.70 -7.62
CA THR A 49 8.44 6.67 -6.73
C THR A 49 7.44 7.18 -5.70
N ALA A 50 7.96 7.57 -4.54
CA ALA A 50 7.22 8.20 -3.47
C ALA A 50 7.90 9.53 -3.11
N ASP A 51 7.09 10.55 -2.81
CA ASP A 51 7.58 11.86 -2.33
C ASP A 51 8.20 11.74 -0.92
N GLU A 52 9.01 12.70 -0.49
CA GLU A 52 9.68 12.70 0.82
C GLU A 52 8.70 12.64 2.00
N GLN A 53 7.48 13.15 1.81
CA GLN A 53 6.42 13.12 2.82
C GLN A 53 5.72 11.76 2.94
N VAL A 54 5.97 10.84 2.00
CA VAL A 54 5.34 9.52 1.96
C VAL A 54 6.26 8.49 2.60
N GLN A 55 5.75 7.82 3.63
CA GLN A 55 6.49 6.73 4.25
C GLN A 55 6.29 5.45 3.43
N VAL A 56 7.37 4.89 2.90
CA VAL A 56 7.34 3.54 2.33
C VAL A 56 7.26 2.50 3.45
N LEU A 57 6.29 1.60 3.35
CA LEU A 57 6.02 0.56 4.33
C LEU A 57 6.58 -0.81 3.91
N ALA A 58 6.54 -1.15 2.62
CA ALA A 58 7.01 -2.45 2.14
C ALA A 58 7.52 -2.41 0.69
N HIS A 59 8.43 -3.34 0.39
CA HIS A 59 8.94 -3.62 -0.94
C HIS A 59 8.80 -5.10 -1.29
N VAL A 60 8.55 -5.41 -2.56
CA VAL A 60 8.63 -6.75 -3.14
C VAL A 60 9.35 -6.65 -4.48
N ASP A 61 10.40 -7.45 -4.69
CA ASP A 61 11.31 -7.41 -5.85
C ASP A 61 11.77 -5.98 -6.19
N ASP A 62 12.27 -5.26 -5.19
CA ASP A 62 12.74 -3.86 -5.26
C ASP A 62 11.67 -2.84 -5.67
N ARG A 63 10.38 -3.22 -5.65
CA ARG A 63 9.26 -2.33 -5.98
C ARG A 63 8.48 -1.97 -4.74
N ILE A 64 8.06 -0.71 -4.65
CA ILE A 64 7.21 -0.22 -3.57
C ILE A 64 5.80 -0.81 -3.74
N VAL A 65 5.31 -1.49 -2.70
CA VAL A 65 3.98 -2.14 -2.70
C VAL A 65 3.07 -1.71 -1.55
N ALA A 66 3.61 -1.02 -0.55
CA ALA A 66 2.83 -0.42 0.52
C ALA A 66 3.45 0.92 0.96
N VAL A 67 2.59 1.90 1.21
CA VAL A 67 2.96 3.28 1.56
C VAL A 67 1.95 3.89 2.52
N GLN A 68 2.37 4.91 3.24
CA GLN A 68 1.53 5.70 4.14
C GLN A 68 1.76 7.20 3.94
N TYR A 69 0.68 7.97 3.94
CA TYR A 69 0.71 9.43 3.99
C TYR A 69 -0.36 9.95 4.96
N GLY A 70 0.07 10.47 6.11
CA GLY A 70 -0.84 10.80 7.21
C GLY A 70 -1.63 9.56 7.65
N ALA A 71 -2.96 9.69 7.70
CA ALA A 71 -3.90 8.60 8.02
C ALA A 71 -4.37 7.78 6.79
N GLN A 72 -3.64 7.83 5.68
CA GLN A 72 -3.95 7.09 4.46
C GLN A 72 -2.91 6.00 4.22
N ILE A 73 -3.37 4.80 3.85
CA ILE A 73 -2.52 3.68 3.44
C ILE A 73 -2.82 3.37 1.97
N GLY A 74 -1.76 3.23 1.16
CA GLY A 74 -1.85 2.75 -0.22
C GLY A 74 -1.18 1.39 -0.35
N LEU A 75 -1.85 0.43 -1.01
CA LEU A 75 -1.39 -0.95 -1.17
C LEU A 75 -1.51 -1.38 -2.63
N SER A 76 -0.54 -2.18 -3.08
CA SER A 76 -0.57 -2.87 -4.37
C SER A 76 -1.16 -4.29 -4.29
N PHE A 77 -1.40 -4.80 -3.09
CA PHE A 77 -1.95 -6.14 -2.85
C PHE A 77 -3.28 -6.06 -2.10
N HIS A 78 -3.94 -7.21 -1.99
CA HIS A 78 -5.28 -7.38 -1.44
C HIS A 78 -5.22 -8.05 -0.06
N PRO A 79 -4.96 -7.32 1.04
CA PRO A 79 -4.91 -7.90 2.38
C PRO A 79 -6.24 -8.52 2.81
N GLU A 80 -7.36 -8.14 2.19
CA GLU A 80 -8.69 -8.69 2.46
C GLU A 80 -8.88 -10.12 1.97
N LEU A 81 -7.99 -10.61 1.10
CA LEU A 81 -8.03 -11.98 0.59
C LEU A 81 -7.23 -12.96 1.46
N ASP A 82 -6.49 -12.43 2.43
CA ASP A 82 -5.67 -13.18 3.36
C ASP A 82 -6.34 -13.22 4.75
N ALA A 83 -6.01 -14.21 5.58
CA ALA A 83 -6.59 -14.35 6.92
C ALA A 83 -5.98 -13.37 7.95
N ASP A 84 -5.01 -12.56 7.54
CA ASP A 84 -4.25 -11.66 8.38
C ASP A 84 -4.85 -10.24 8.40
N ASN A 85 -5.41 -9.86 9.55
CA ASN A 85 -6.09 -8.58 9.71
C ASN A 85 -5.16 -7.44 10.15
N ARG A 86 -3.86 -7.66 10.37
CA ARG A 86 -2.97 -6.66 10.97
C ARG A 86 -2.85 -5.38 10.15
N ILE A 87 -2.99 -5.45 8.82
CA ILE A 87 -3.05 -4.25 7.97
C ILE A 87 -4.33 -3.43 8.22
N HIS A 88 -5.46 -4.11 8.37
CA HIS A 88 -6.72 -3.46 8.70
C HIS A 88 -6.68 -2.86 10.11
N GLU A 89 -6.12 -3.58 11.09
CA GLU A 89 -5.88 -3.07 12.44
C GLU A 89 -4.99 -1.82 12.40
N LYS A 90 -3.90 -1.86 11.64
CA LYS A 90 -3.02 -0.70 11.46
C LYS A 90 -3.75 0.52 10.91
N PHE A 91 -4.62 0.33 9.92
CA PHE A 91 -5.43 1.41 9.37
C PHE A 91 -6.37 2.02 10.43
N LEU A 92 -6.98 1.19 11.27
CA LEU A 92 -7.86 1.64 12.36
C LEU A 92 -7.10 2.42 13.44
N GLU A 93 -5.86 2.05 13.75
CA GLU A 93 -5.01 2.81 14.67
C GLU A 93 -4.75 4.23 14.16
N LEU A 94 -4.51 4.40 12.84
CA LEU A 94 -4.19 5.70 12.24
C LEU A 94 -5.34 6.71 12.27
N ILE A 95 -6.58 6.25 12.42
CA ILE A 95 -7.78 7.11 12.48
C ILE A 95 -8.27 7.35 13.90
N ALA A 96 -7.74 6.61 14.88
CA ALA A 96 -8.09 6.76 16.28
C ALA A 96 -7.32 7.92 16.96
N ASP A 97 -6.22 8.36 16.35
CA ASP A 97 -5.44 9.56 16.70
C ASP A 97 -6.00 10.83 16.02
#